data_AF-A0A4Y7QGF8-F1
#
_entry.id   AF-A0A4Y7QGF8-F1
#
_cell.length_a   1.000
_cell.length_b   1.000
_cell.length_c   1.000
_cell.angle_alpha   90.00
_cell.angle_beta   90.00
_cell.angle_gamma   90.00
#
_symmetry.space_group_name_H-M   'P 1'
#
loop_
_entity.id
_entity.type
_entity.pdbx_description
1 polymer ?
#
loop_
_entity_poly.entity_id
_entity_poly.type
_entity_poly.pdbx_seq_one_letter_code
_entity_poly.pdbx_strand_id
1 'polypeptide(L)'
;MSIVVKWGRERLHVPLPPPSTKLAVLREYIAESTALPAKSFKLIHAGAVMKDDNAPISAYGLRENSTIAIVGGDQQAPSPAPPSASKKTHAHVRPTQQSTIAQIHSELDSIRQNLVPSLDSFLSSVSVALPAPPVTPQYSTVTAVPITAEQWCNGNSHQTTMADLEQEHVRLGELLLQALLRLDVINLEGEWQDARRERKVAVKEVQGLLDRLDDAWNARASLKSSM
;
A
#
# COMPACT_ATOMS: atom_id res chain seq x y z
N MET A 1 -10.48 -6.66 48.10
CA MET A 1 -11.38 -6.94 46.96
C MET A 1 -10.55 -7.06 45.70
N SER A 2 -10.62 -8.17 44.94
CA SER A 2 -9.82 -8.37 43.71
C SER A 2 -10.70 -8.68 42.50
N ILE A 3 -10.15 -8.49 41.31
CA ILE A 3 -10.73 -8.83 40.00
C ILE A 3 -9.83 -9.82 39.28
N VAL A 4 -10.45 -10.65 38.44
CA VAL A 4 -9.74 -11.67 37.66
C VAL A 4 -9.49 -11.12 36.26
N VAL A 5 -8.23 -11.02 35.88
CA VAL A 5 -7.80 -10.54 34.57
C VAL A 5 -7.30 -11.73 33.76
N LYS A 6 -8.05 -12.09 32.72
CA LYS A 6 -7.72 -13.17 31.79
C LYS A 6 -6.89 -12.61 30.65
N TRP A 7 -5.67 -13.12 30.47
CA TRP A 7 -4.78 -12.73 29.39
C TRP A 7 -4.27 -13.99 28.68
N GLY A 8 -4.75 -14.24 27.45
CA GLY A 8 -4.43 -15.47 26.72
C GLY A 8 -4.82 -16.72 27.52
N ARG A 9 -3.80 -17.47 28.00
CA ARG A 9 -3.96 -18.66 28.84
C ARG A 9 -3.80 -18.38 30.33
N GLU A 10 -3.35 -17.18 30.70
CA GLU A 10 -3.04 -16.79 32.06
C GLU A 10 -4.22 -16.06 32.73
N ARG A 11 -4.27 -16.15 34.06
CA ARG A 11 -5.27 -15.47 34.90
C ARG A 11 -4.57 -14.79 36.06
N LEU A 12 -4.60 -13.47 36.07
CA LEU A 12 -3.98 -12.63 37.09
C LEU A 12 -5.06 -12.07 38.01
N HIS A 13 -4.77 -12.02 39.31
CA HIS A 13 -5.65 -11.39 40.28
C HIS A 13 -5.12 -10.00 40.61
N VAL A 14 -5.89 -8.99 40.23
CA VAL A 14 -5.55 -7.57 40.44
C VAL A 14 -6.42 -7.02 41.56
N PRO A 15 -5.88 -6.25 42.53
CA PRO A 15 -6.71 -5.55 43.51
C PRO A 15 -7.66 -4.59 42.80
N LEU A 16 -8.94 -4.63 43.17
CA LEU A 16 -9.97 -3.78 42.59
C LEU A 16 -9.79 -2.35 43.14
N PRO A 17 -9.51 -1.35 42.30
CA PRO A 17 -9.50 0.05 42.73
C PRO A 17 -10.93 0.53 43.08
N PRO A 18 -11.07 1.65 43.82
CA PRO A 18 -12.38 2.22 44.16
C PRO A 18 -13.30 2.38 42.93
N PRO A 19 -14.62 2.24 43.06
CA PRO A 19 -15.56 2.27 41.92
C PRO A 19 -15.61 3.62 41.18
N SER A 20 -15.15 4.71 41.83
CA SER A 20 -15.02 6.05 41.24
C SER A 20 -13.73 6.20 40.40
N THR A 21 -12.79 5.26 40.54
CA THR A 21 -11.53 5.31 39.81
C THR A 21 -11.76 5.19 38.31
N LYS A 22 -11.04 6.02 37.55
CA LYS A 22 -11.10 6.04 36.09
C LYS A 22 -10.55 4.75 35.50
N LEU A 23 -11.10 4.34 34.35
CA LEU A 23 -10.63 3.18 33.62
C LEU A 23 -9.13 3.30 33.23
N ALA A 24 -8.65 4.52 32.95
CA ALA A 24 -7.23 4.78 32.67
C ALA A 24 -6.30 4.20 33.73
N VAL A 25 -6.61 4.43 35.01
CA VAL A 25 -5.77 4.00 36.15
C VAL A 25 -5.76 2.48 36.27
N LEU A 26 -6.93 1.84 36.09
CA LEU A 26 -7.02 0.39 36.07
C LEU A 26 -6.21 -0.21 34.90
N ARG A 27 -6.26 0.45 33.73
CA ARG A 27 -5.52 0.03 32.54
C ARG A 27 -4.02 0.16 32.73
N GLU A 28 -3.53 1.22 33.36
CA GLU A 28 -2.12 1.36 33.74
C GLU A 28 -1.69 0.30 34.74
N TYR A 29 -2.51 0.01 35.75
CA TYR A 29 -2.21 -1.03 36.73
C TYR A 29 -2.11 -2.43 36.10
N ILE A 30 -3.01 -2.73 35.15
CA ILE A 30 -2.97 -3.98 34.39
C ILE A 30 -1.77 -4.02 33.44
N ALA A 31 -1.42 -2.89 32.81
CA ALA A 31 -0.25 -2.75 31.96
C ALA A 31 1.05 -3.05 32.72
N GLU A 32 1.18 -2.50 33.93
CA GLU A 32 2.31 -2.77 34.83
C GLU A 32 2.37 -4.25 35.24
N SER A 33 1.23 -4.86 35.54
CA SER A 33 1.15 -6.27 35.95
C SER A 33 1.42 -7.26 34.80
N THR A 34 1.09 -6.90 33.56
CA THR A 34 1.25 -7.76 32.37
C THR A 34 2.48 -7.41 31.54
N ALA A 35 3.21 -6.36 31.91
CA ALA A 35 4.30 -5.76 31.12
C ALA A 35 3.90 -5.40 29.68
N LEU A 36 2.62 -5.08 29.46
CA LEU A 36 2.10 -4.65 28.16
C LEU A 36 1.88 -3.15 28.12
N PRO A 37 2.15 -2.44 27.00
CA PRO A 37 1.81 -1.03 26.90
C PRO A 37 0.31 -0.80 27.08
N ALA A 38 -0.10 0.14 27.94
CA ALA A 38 -1.51 0.41 28.27
C ALA A 38 -2.44 0.58 27.05
N LYS A 39 -1.93 1.09 25.92
CA LYS A 39 -2.69 1.30 24.68
C LYS A 39 -2.65 0.13 23.69
N SER A 40 -1.84 -0.91 23.96
CA SER A 40 -1.63 -2.05 23.06
C SER A 40 -2.70 -3.14 23.22
N PHE A 41 -3.45 -3.12 24.32
CA PHE A 41 -4.46 -4.12 24.63
C PHE A 41 -5.83 -3.49 24.91
N LYS A 42 -6.87 -4.28 24.68
CA LYS A 42 -8.28 -3.92 24.91
C LYS A 42 -8.80 -4.69 26.12
N LEU A 43 -9.51 -3.99 27.00
CA LEU A 43 -10.19 -4.58 28.16
C LEU A 43 -11.63 -4.93 27.77
N ILE A 44 -12.04 -6.16 28.05
CA ILE A 44 -13.38 -6.67 27.75
C ILE A 44 -14.01 -7.18 29.05
N HIS A 45 -15.18 -6.68 29.40
CA HIS A 45 -15.95 -7.14 30.56
C HIS A 45 -17.40 -7.37 30.13
N ALA A 46 -17.98 -8.50 30.55
CA ALA A 46 -19.35 -8.90 30.19
C ALA A 46 -19.67 -8.83 28.67
N GLY A 47 -18.68 -9.08 27.81
CA GLY A 47 -18.82 -9.02 26.34
C GLY A 47 -18.71 -7.61 25.74
N ALA A 48 -18.58 -6.57 26.56
CA ALA A 48 -18.38 -5.20 26.11
C ALA A 48 -16.90 -4.80 26.16
N VAL A 49 -16.41 -4.15 25.10
CA VAL A 49 -15.05 -3.58 25.06
C VAL A 49 -15.06 -2.23 25.76
N MET A 50 -14.31 -2.11 26.85
CA MET A 50 -14.17 -0.88 27.62
C MET A 50 -13.15 0.03 26.92
N LYS A 51 -13.62 1.12 26.30
CA LYS A 51 -12.80 2.00 25.45
C LYS A 51 -12.52 3.37 26.05
N ASP A 52 -13.47 3.94 26.80
CA ASP A 52 -13.34 5.28 27.37
C ASP A 52 -12.60 5.23 28.70
N ASP A 53 -11.39 5.80 28.67
CA ASP A 53 -10.46 5.90 29.79
C ASP A 53 -10.87 6.92 30.85
N ASN A 54 -11.75 7.86 30.51
CA ASN A 54 -12.24 8.88 31.43
C ASN A 54 -13.46 8.42 32.24
N ALA A 55 -14.19 7.42 31.76
CA ALA A 55 -15.31 6.85 32.49
C ALA A 55 -14.83 6.07 33.73
N PRO A 56 -15.58 6.15 34.86
CA PRO A 56 -15.25 5.39 36.06
C PRO A 56 -15.50 3.89 35.82
N ILE A 57 -14.75 3.02 36.50
CA ILE A 57 -14.90 1.56 36.38
C ILE A 57 -16.33 1.08 36.74
N SER A 58 -17.04 1.83 37.59
CA SER A 58 -18.45 1.57 37.93
C SER A 58 -19.41 1.76 36.75
N ALA A 59 -19.11 2.67 35.81
CA ALA A 59 -19.95 2.87 34.61
C ALA A 59 -19.97 1.64 33.68
N TYR A 60 -18.93 0.80 33.78
CA TYR A 60 -18.81 -0.45 33.04
C TYR A 60 -19.32 -1.66 33.83
N GLY A 61 -19.91 -1.46 35.02
CA GLY A 61 -20.41 -2.55 35.85
C GLY A 61 -19.31 -3.39 36.50
N LEU A 62 -18.09 -2.84 36.65
CA LEU A 62 -17.01 -3.55 37.31
C LEU A 62 -17.25 -3.64 38.82
N ARG A 63 -17.37 -4.87 39.30
CA ARG A 63 -17.65 -5.25 40.70
C ARG A 63 -16.55 -6.16 41.23
N GLU A 64 -16.57 -6.40 42.52
CA GLU A 64 -15.71 -7.39 43.19
C GLU A 64 -15.86 -8.76 42.52
N ASN A 65 -14.74 -9.46 42.29
CA ASN A 65 -14.66 -10.72 41.55
C ASN A 65 -15.09 -10.66 40.07
N SER A 66 -15.21 -9.45 39.50
CA SER A 66 -15.43 -9.31 38.06
C SER A 66 -14.29 -9.91 37.26
N THR A 67 -14.65 -10.55 36.13
CA THR A 67 -13.68 -11.08 35.17
C THR A 67 -13.52 -10.13 34.00
N ILE A 68 -12.29 -9.67 33.78
CA ILE A 68 -11.92 -8.85 32.62
C ILE A 68 -11.06 -9.72 31.71
N ALA A 69 -11.30 -9.69 30.40
CA ALA A 69 -10.43 -10.28 29.40
C ALA A 69 -9.57 -9.21 28.72
N ILE A 70 -8.29 -9.50 28.55
CA ILE A 70 -7.33 -8.70 27.80
C ILE A 70 -7.19 -9.31 26.41
N VAL A 71 -7.38 -8.48 25.38
CA VAL A 71 -7.18 -8.88 23.98
C VAL A 71 -6.25 -7.87 23.29
N GLY A 72 -5.10 -8.33 22.80
CA GLY A 72 -4.03 -7.50 22.22
C GLY A 72 -2.79 -7.41 23.11
N GLY A 73 -1.73 -6.77 22.61
CA GLY A 73 -0.44 -6.64 23.31
C GLY A 73 0.64 -7.62 22.85
N ASP A 74 0.78 -7.85 21.54
CA ASP A 74 1.98 -8.53 21.03
C ASP A 74 3.21 -7.65 21.35
N GLN A 75 4.24 -8.24 21.96
CA GLN A 75 5.39 -7.53 22.51
C GLN A 75 6.13 -6.75 21.41
N GLN A 76 6.11 -5.42 21.50
CA GLN A 76 7.15 -4.60 20.89
C GLN A 76 7.73 -3.68 21.96
N ALA A 77 8.95 -4.02 22.40
CA ALA A 77 9.73 -3.33 23.42
C ALA A 77 10.14 -1.90 22.99
N PRO A 78 10.52 -1.02 23.95
CA PRO A 78 10.33 0.42 23.85
C PRO A 78 11.56 1.19 23.34
N SER A 79 11.33 2.37 22.75
CA SER A 79 12.34 3.42 22.62
C SER A 79 11.80 4.71 23.27
N PRO A 80 12.62 5.47 24.02
CA PRO A 80 12.16 6.60 24.82
C PRO A 80 11.83 7.83 23.93
N ALA A 81 10.80 8.57 24.34
CA ALA A 81 10.05 9.58 23.58
C ALA A 81 10.85 10.82 23.11
N PRO A 82 10.27 11.69 22.25
CA PRO A 82 9.35 12.75 22.73
C PRO A 82 8.03 12.85 21.90
N PRO A 83 7.05 13.70 22.29
CA PRO A 83 5.63 13.46 22.08
C PRO A 83 5.18 13.85 20.66
N SER A 84 4.66 12.88 19.91
CA SER A 84 3.83 13.20 18.74
C SER A 84 2.83 12.09 18.44
N ALA A 85 1.57 12.48 18.52
CA ALA A 85 0.46 12.00 17.70
C ALA A 85 0.36 10.47 17.48
N SER A 86 -0.32 9.80 18.41
CA SER A 86 -1.52 9.00 18.14
C SER A 86 -1.69 8.40 16.72
N LYS A 87 -1.23 7.15 16.50
CA LYS A 87 -1.78 6.20 15.50
C LYS A 87 -1.82 4.80 16.13
N LYS A 88 -2.92 4.43 16.80
CA LYS A 88 -4.20 3.85 16.31
C LYS A 88 -4.12 2.34 16.04
N THR A 89 -4.63 1.61 17.03
CA THR A 89 -5.21 0.28 16.90
C THR A 89 -6.56 0.32 16.17
N HIS A 90 -6.86 -0.78 15.49
CA HIS A 90 -8.09 -1.09 14.77
C HIS A 90 -9.37 -0.81 15.56
N ALA A 91 -10.11 0.21 15.13
CA ALA A 91 -11.56 0.28 15.20
C ALA A 91 -12.09 0.14 13.76
N HIS A 92 -13.31 -0.34 13.58
CA HIS A 92 -14.06 -0.14 12.34
C HIS A 92 -14.30 1.37 12.21
N VAL A 93 -13.29 2.06 11.70
CA VAL A 93 -13.26 3.51 11.50
C VAL A 93 -13.90 3.69 10.13
N ARG A 94 -15.06 4.36 10.11
CA ARG A 94 -15.54 5.02 8.89
C ARG A 94 -14.32 5.64 8.21
N PRO A 95 -14.04 5.33 6.92
CA PRO A 95 -12.87 5.86 6.25
C PRO A 95 -12.79 7.36 6.53
N THR A 96 -11.67 7.84 7.05
CA THR A 96 -11.51 9.29 7.20
C THR A 96 -11.07 9.84 5.86
N GLN A 97 -11.45 11.08 5.53
CA GLN A 97 -11.01 11.77 4.32
C GLN A 97 -9.50 11.62 4.09
N GLN A 98 -8.69 11.80 5.14
CA GLN A 98 -7.24 11.66 5.05
C GLN A 98 -6.76 10.23 4.75
N SER A 99 -7.46 9.21 5.26
CA SER A 99 -7.15 7.81 4.96
C SER A 99 -7.46 7.49 3.50
N THR A 100 -8.57 8.03 2.98
CA THR A 100 -8.97 7.86 1.58
C THR A 100 -8.01 8.57 0.64
N ILE A 101 -7.58 9.80 0.97
CA ILE A 101 -6.53 10.52 0.22
C ILE A 101 -5.22 9.72 0.23
N ALA A 102 -4.80 9.23 1.40
CA ALA A 102 -3.60 8.41 1.51
C ALA A 102 -3.69 7.12 0.67
N GLN A 103 -4.88 6.50 0.62
CA GLN A 103 -5.11 5.33 -0.24
C GLN A 103 -4.97 5.68 -1.72
N ILE A 104 -5.57 6.80 -2.18
CA ILE A 104 -5.43 7.28 -3.56
C ILE A 104 -3.94 7.49 -3.90
N HIS A 105 -3.19 8.15 -3.00
CA HIS A 105 -1.75 8.38 -3.22
C HIS A 105 -0.98 7.06 -3.28
N SER A 106 -1.25 6.11 -2.38
CA SER A 106 -0.55 4.82 -2.39
C SER A 106 -0.82 4.02 -3.67
N GLU A 107 -2.02 4.11 -4.23
CA GLU A 107 -2.34 3.49 -5.51
C GLU A 107 -1.58 4.17 -6.65
N LEU A 108 -1.52 5.51 -6.68
CA LEU A 108 -0.71 6.24 -7.65
C LEU A 108 0.78 5.92 -7.55
N ASP A 109 1.35 5.90 -6.35
CA ASP A 109 2.75 5.55 -6.16
C ASP A 109 3.04 4.12 -6.63
N SER A 110 2.11 3.18 -6.38
CA SER A 110 2.23 1.82 -6.89
C SER A 110 2.25 1.77 -8.42
N ILE A 111 1.43 2.58 -9.08
CA ILE A 111 1.40 2.72 -10.55
C ILE A 111 2.73 3.31 -11.04
N ARG A 112 3.23 4.37 -10.41
CA ARG A 112 4.49 5.01 -10.79
C ARG A 112 5.69 4.08 -10.63
N GLN A 113 5.73 3.29 -9.57
CA GLN A 113 6.87 2.41 -9.29
C GLN A 113 6.87 1.13 -10.13
N ASN A 114 5.69 0.63 -10.53
CA ASN A 114 5.60 -0.64 -11.24
C ASN A 114 5.28 -0.49 -12.73
N LEU A 115 4.34 0.40 -13.10
CA LEU A 115 3.81 0.48 -14.46
C LEU A 115 4.56 1.49 -15.34
N VAL A 116 4.97 2.64 -14.79
CA VAL A 116 5.74 3.64 -15.56
C VAL A 116 7.07 3.08 -16.09
N PRO A 117 7.93 2.40 -15.29
CA PRO A 117 9.19 1.88 -15.83
C PRO A 117 8.96 0.78 -16.88
N SER A 118 7.96 -0.09 -16.68
CA SER A 118 7.58 -1.10 -17.67
C SER A 118 7.06 -0.46 -18.96
N LEU A 119 6.24 0.59 -18.85
CA LEU A 119 5.77 1.36 -20.00
C LEU A 119 6.93 2.04 -20.73
N ASP A 120 7.84 2.73 -20.03
CA ASP A 120 8.97 3.40 -20.68
C ASP A 120 9.92 2.39 -21.36
N SER A 121 10.14 1.24 -20.74
CA SER A 121 10.88 0.13 -21.35
C SER A 121 10.19 -0.36 -22.62
N PHE A 122 8.87 -0.58 -22.56
CA PHE A 122 8.07 -1.00 -23.71
C PHE A 122 8.10 0.03 -24.84
N LEU A 123 7.90 1.31 -24.53
CA LEU A 123 7.95 2.41 -25.49
C LEU A 123 9.33 2.52 -26.16
N SER A 124 10.40 2.28 -25.40
CA SER A 124 11.76 2.21 -25.95
C SER A 124 11.91 1.05 -26.94
N SER A 125 11.38 -0.13 -26.61
CA SER A 125 11.37 -1.29 -27.51
C SER A 125 10.53 -1.07 -28.78
N VAL A 126 9.34 -0.46 -28.65
CA VAL A 126 8.48 -0.12 -29.80
C VAL A 126 9.14 0.94 -30.68
N SER A 127 9.78 1.95 -30.09
CA SER A 127 10.49 2.99 -30.85
C SER A 127 11.71 2.46 -31.59
N VAL A 128 12.47 1.53 -31.01
CA VAL A 128 13.62 0.88 -31.68
C VAL A 128 13.17 -0.01 -32.84
N ALA A 129 11.94 -0.55 -32.79
CA ALA A 129 11.37 -1.32 -33.89
C ALA A 129 10.95 -0.46 -35.09
N LEU A 130 10.88 0.88 -34.96
CA LEU A 130 10.78 1.75 -36.12
C LEU A 130 12.15 1.84 -36.81
N PRO A 131 12.25 1.54 -38.11
CA PRO A 131 13.50 1.72 -38.84
C PRO A 131 13.84 3.21 -38.87
N ALA A 132 14.93 3.59 -38.18
CA ALA A 132 15.53 4.91 -38.37
C ALA A 132 15.83 5.10 -39.87
N PRO A 133 15.62 6.31 -40.43
CA PRO A 133 16.01 6.58 -41.80
C PRO A 133 17.50 6.24 -41.98
N PRO A 134 17.90 5.64 -43.12
CA PRO A 134 19.27 5.20 -43.32
C PRO A 134 20.19 6.40 -43.15
N VAL A 135 20.97 6.39 -42.08
CA VAL A 135 22.08 7.32 -41.90
C VAL A 135 23.06 6.96 -43.01
N THR A 136 23.08 7.77 -44.07
CA THR A 136 24.05 7.67 -45.16
C THR A 136 25.45 7.61 -44.55
N PRO A 137 26.20 6.49 -44.63
CA PRO A 137 27.58 6.49 -44.19
C PRO A 137 28.38 7.26 -45.23
N GLN A 138 28.73 8.51 -44.91
CA GLN A 138 29.75 9.23 -45.64
C GLN A 138 31.10 8.55 -45.37
N TYR A 139 31.52 7.76 -46.37
CA TYR A 139 32.89 7.42 -46.74
C TYR A 139 34.00 7.73 -45.71
N SER A 140 34.66 6.67 -45.25
CA SER A 140 36.14 6.61 -45.22
C SER A 140 36.59 5.15 -45.17
N THR A 141 37.16 4.71 -46.29
CA THR A 141 38.15 3.63 -46.48
C THR A 141 39.21 3.72 -45.34
N VAL A 142 39.75 2.66 -44.73
CA VAL A 142 40.69 1.68 -45.31
C VAL A 142 40.85 0.43 -44.43
N THR A 143 41.10 -0.70 -45.11
CA THR A 143 41.96 -1.84 -44.73
C THR A 143 41.32 -3.07 -44.07
N ALA A 144 41.44 -4.18 -44.80
CA ALA A 144 41.00 -5.52 -44.48
C ALA A 144 41.92 -6.23 -43.46
N VAL A 145 41.29 -7.06 -42.61
CA VAL A 145 41.90 -8.23 -41.97
C VAL A 145 40.82 -9.32 -41.91
N PRO A 146 41.05 -10.54 -42.44
CA PRO A 146 40.11 -11.64 -42.30
C PRO A 146 40.41 -12.35 -40.98
N ILE A 147 39.57 -12.18 -39.97
CA ILE A 147 39.62 -12.99 -38.76
C ILE A 147 38.43 -13.95 -38.76
N THR A 148 38.84 -15.20 -38.88
CA THR A 148 38.19 -16.48 -38.68
C THR A 148 37.10 -16.49 -37.61
N ALA A 149 36.06 -17.25 -37.92
CA ALA A 149 34.90 -17.52 -37.10
C ALA A 149 35.24 -18.21 -35.78
N GLU A 150 35.26 -17.46 -34.67
CA GLU A 150 35.13 -18.02 -33.32
C GLU A 150 34.92 -16.91 -32.29
N GLN A 151 33.73 -16.31 -32.30
CA GLN A 151 33.28 -15.44 -31.21
C GLN A 151 31.75 -15.41 -31.11
N TRP A 152 31.14 -16.59 -31.16
CA TRP A 152 29.69 -16.79 -30.96
C TRP A 152 29.45 -17.62 -29.71
N CYS A 153 29.92 -17.13 -28.56
CA CYS A 153 29.48 -17.60 -27.26
C CYS A 153 29.30 -16.38 -26.34
N ASN A 154 28.06 -16.21 -25.85
CA ASN A 154 27.59 -15.30 -24.80
C ASN A 154 27.24 -13.85 -25.15
N GLY A 155 25.93 -13.66 -25.32
CA GLY A 155 25.21 -12.44 -24.92
C GLY A 155 23.72 -12.64 -25.24
N ASN A 156 22.88 -12.85 -24.22
CA ASN A 156 21.42 -12.95 -24.35
C ASN A 156 20.82 -11.65 -24.89
N SER A 157 20.95 -11.40 -26.19
CA SER A 157 20.10 -10.47 -26.91
C SER A 157 18.76 -11.16 -27.07
N HIS A 158 17.87 -11.01 -26.08
CA HIS A 158 16.46 -11.32 -26.27
C HIS A 158 15.97 -10.43 -27.42
N GLN A 159 15.93 -10.99 -28.63
CA GLN A 159 15.28 -10.34 -29.75
C GLN A 159 13.79 -10.37 -29.43
N THR A 160 13.30 -9.34 -28.74
CA THR A 160 11.89 -9.17 -28.37
C THR A 160 11.09 -9.31 -29.66
N THR A 161 10.33 -10.40 -29.75
CA THR A 161 9.58 -10.71 -30.96
C THR A 161 8.35 -9.80 -31.05
N MET A 162 7.77 -9.66 -32.25
CA MET A 162 6.57 -8.86 -32.42
C MET A 162 5.39 -9.38 -31.59
N ALA A 163 5.29 -10.71 -31.42
CA ALA A 163 4.29 -11.33 -30.57
C ALA A 163 4.50 -11.00 -29.08
N ASP A 164 5.75 -10.89 -28.64
CA ASP A 164 6.13 -10.51 -27.27
C ASP A 164 5.73 -9.05 -26.99
N LEU A 165 5.92 -8.15 -27.98
CA LEU A 165 5.43 -6.76 -27.89
C LEU A 165 3.89 -6.67 -27.88
N GLU A 166 3.20 -7.51 -28.65
CA GLU A 166 1.72 -7.59 -28.61
C GLU A 166 1.21 -8.05 -27.25
N GLN A 167 1.85 -9.05 -26.67
CA GLN A 167 1.52 -9.54 -25.33
C GLN A 167 1.80 -8.48 -24.27
N GLU A 168 2.94 -7.79 -24.33
CA GLU A 168 3.28 -6.75 -23.37
C GLU A 168 2.34 -5.54 -23.48
N HIS A 169 1.93 -5.16 -24.70
CA HIS A 169 0.92 -4.12 -24.91
C HIS A 169 -0.41 -4.45 -24.21
N VAL A 170 -0.94 -5.65 -24.46
CA VAL A 170 -2.20 -6.11 -23.84
C VAL A 170 -2.05 -6.17 -22.31
N ARG A 171 -0.95 -6.74 -21.82
CA ARG A 171 -0.66 -6.85 -20.39
C ARG A 171 -0.61 -5.48 -19.71
N LEU A 172 0.10 -4.51 -20.29
CA LEU A 172 0.20 -3.15 -19.75
C LEU A 172 -1.15 -2.44 -19.77
N GLY A 173 -1.92 -2.58 -20.85
CA GLY A 173 -3.27 -2.03 -20.97
C GLY A 173 -4.21 -2.58 -19.89
N GLU A 174 -4.21 -3.90 -19.68
CA GLU A 174 -5.01 -4.55 -18.63
C GLU A 174 -4.62 -4.07 -17.22
N LEU A 175 -3.34 -3.94 -16.93
CA LEU A 175 -2.87 -3.46 -15.62
C LEU A 175 -3.25 -2.00 -15.35
N LEU A 176 -3.18 -1.14 -16.37
CA LEU A 176 -3.61 0.26 -16.28
C LEU A 176 -5.13 0.36 -16.11
N LEU A 177 -5.91 -0.45 -16.82
CA LEU A 177 -7.37 -0.55 -16.65
C LEU A 177 -7.75 -1.06 -15.25
N GLN A 178 -7.05 -2.08 -14.74
CA GLN A 178 -7.26 -2.56 -13.38
C GLN A 178 -6.93 -1.48 -12.34
N ALA A 179 -5.90 -0.65 -12.59
CA ALA A 179 -5.57 0.48 -11.73
C ALA A 179 -6.68 1.54 -11.70
N LEU A 180 -7.30 1.84 -12.85
CA LEU A 180 -8.46 2.74 -12.92
C LEU A 180 -9.65 2.19 -12.11
N LEU A 181 -9.98 0.92 -12.27
CA LEU A 181 -11.05 0.28 -11.51
C LEU A 181 -10.78 0.33 -10.00
N ARG A 182 -9.54 0.13 -9.56
CA ARG A 182 -9.16 0.25 -8.15
C ARG A 182 -9.36 1.67 -7.62
N LEU A 183 -9.02 2.70 -8.42
CA LEU A 183 -9.26 4.10 -8.07
C LEU A 183 -10.76 4.43 -8.03
N ASP A 184 -11.58 3.85 -8.90
CA ASP A 184 -13.03 4.08 -8.95
C ASP A 184 -13.79 3.45 -7.78
N VAL A 185 -13.34 2.29 -7.30
CA VAL A 185 -13.92 1.62 -6.12
C VAL A 185 -13.72 2.42 -4.83
N ILE A 186 -12.80 3.38 -4.81
CA ILE A 186 -12.59 4.26 -3.65
C ILE A 186 -13.84 5.12 -3.42
N ASN A 187 -14.66 4.71 -2.46
CA ASN A 187 -15.93 5.36 -2.13
C ASN A 187 -15.69 6.74 -1.51
N LEU A 188 -16.17 7.79 -2.17
CA LEU A 188 -16.02 9.18 -1.76
C LEU A 188 -17.33 9.66 -1.13
N GLU A 189 -17.45 9.44 0.18
CA GLU A 189 -18.66 9.76 0.92
C GLU A 189 -18.88 11.29 1.03
N GLY A 190 -20.01 11.78 0.50
CA GLY A 190 -20.51 13.16 0.66
C GLY A 190 -19.55 14.29 0.27
N GLU A 191 -18.98 14.97 1.27
CA GLU A 191 -18.33 16.30 1.20
C GLU A 191 -16.80 16.26 1.09
N TRP A 192 -16.17 15.12 0.74
CA TRP A 192 -14.71 15.06 0.60
C TRP A 192 -14.22 15.62 -0.74
N GLN A 193 -14.36 16.93 -0.92
CA GLN A 193 -13.98 17.62 -2.15
C GLN A 193 -12.50 17.42 -2.50
N ASP A 194 -11.62 17.39 -1.50
CA ASP A 194 -10.19 17.17 -1.74
C ASP A 194 -9.91 15.72 -2.19
N ALA A 195 -10.58 14.73 -1.60
CA ALA A 195 -10.43 13.34 -2.03
C ALA A 195 -10.99 13.11 -3.45
N ARG A 196 -12.07 13.83 -3.83
CA ARG A 196 -12.59 13.84 -5.22
C ARG A 196 -11.62 14.48 -6.20
N ARG A 197 -11.03 15.61 -5.82
CA ARG A 197 -10.01 16.28 -6.60
C ARG A 197 -8.81 15.36 -6.81
N GLU A 198 -8.32 14.74 -5.75
CA GLU A 198 -7.17 13.85 -5.79
C GLU A 198 -7.44 12.62 -6.65
N ARG A 199 -8.61 11.97 -6.49
CA ARG A 199 -9.01 10.86 -7.35
C ARG A 199 -9.06 11.28 -8.82
N LYS A 200 -9.57 12.47 -9.12
CA LYS A 200 -9.63 12.97 -10.50
C LYS A 200 -8.23 13.21 -11.09
N VAL A 201 -7.31 13.75 -10.29
CA VAL A 201 -5.90 13.90 -10.70
C VAL A 201 -5.29 12.52 -10.96
N ALA A 202 -5.49 11.57 -10.05
CA ALA A 202 -5.02 10.20 -10.19
C ALA A 202 -5.54 9.52 -11.46
N VAL A 203 -6.86 9.58 -11.69
CA VAL A 203 -7.48 9.01 -12.89
C VAL A 203 -6.93 9.65 -14.15
N LYS A 204 -6.76 10.98 -14.18
CA LYS A 204 -6.22 11.68 -15.35
C LYS A 204 -4.78 11.25 -15.66
N GLU A 205 -3.97 11.00 -14.64
CA GLU A 205 -2.60 10.52 -14.82
C GLU A 205 -2.58 9.11 -15.42
N VAL A 206 -3.39 8.18 -14.89
CA VAL A 206 -3.48 6.82 -15.44
C VAL A 206 -4.04 6.80 -16.87
N GLN A 207 -5.05 7.63 -17.15
CA GLN A 207 -5.57 7.82 -18.51
C GLN A 207 -4.47 8.33 -19.45
N GLY A 208 -3.67 9.32 -19.03
CA GLY A 208 -2.56 9.81 -19.84
C GLY A 208 -1.46 8.75 -20.10
N LEU A 209 -1.25 7.82 -19.18
CA LEU A 209 -0.35 6.67 -19.41
C LEU A 209 -0.95 5.68 -20.43
N LEU A 210 -2.26 5.44 -20.38
CA LEU A 210 -2.98 4.60 -21.33
C LEU A 210 -2.94 5.22 -22.74
N ASP A 211 -3.25 6.51 -22.86
CA ASP A 211 -3.17 7.25 -24.13
C ASP A 211 -1.76 7.15 -24.73
N ARG A 212 -0.71 7.33 -23.91
CA ARG A 212 0.69 7.20 -24.36
C ARG A 212 1.04 5.80 -24.84
N LEU A 213 0.50 4.76 -24.20
CA LEU A 213 0.67 3.36 -24.62
C LEU A 213 -0.01 3.13 -25.98
N ASP A 214 -1.26 3.54 -26.10
CA ASP A 214 -2.08 3.37 -27.30
C ASP A 214 -1.53 4.17 -28.49
N ASP A 215 -1.10 5.42 -28.27
CA ASP A 215 -0.52 6.28 -29.32
C ASP A 215 0.75 5.64 -29.92
N ALA A 216 1.65 5.15 -29.07
CA ALA A 216 2.87 4.49 -29.53
C ALA A 216 2.58 3.19 -30.28
N TRP A 217 1.57 2.44 -29.83
CA TRP A 217 1.12 1.24 -30.51
C TRP A 217 0.52 1.52 -31.88
N ASN A 218 -0.35 2.52 -31.96
CA ASN A 218 -1.02 2.95 -33.18
C ASN A 218 -0.03 3.52 -34.20
N ALA A 219 0.97 4.28 -33.75
CA ALA A 219 2.04 4.79 -34.60
C ALA A 219 2.76 3.64 -35.33
N ARG A 220 3.11 2.55 -34.64
CA ARG A 220 3.66 1.34 -35.26
C ARG A 220 2.68 0.67 -36.22
N ALA A 221 1.41 0.52 -35.84
CA ALA A 221 0.41 -0.15 -36.67
C ALA A 221 0.18 0.57 -38.01
N SER A 222 0.17 1.90 -37.99
CA SER A 222 0.01 2.73 -39.18
C SER A 222 1.14 2.55 -40.20
N LEU A 223 2.39 2.40 -39.74
CA LEU A 223 3.56 2.15 -40.60
C LEU A 223 3.46 0.81 -41.32
N LYS A 224 3.00 -0.23 -40.62
CA LYS A 224 2.81 -1.56 -41.20
C LYS A 224 1.73 -1.57 -42.29
N SER A 225 0.73 -0.71 -42.18
CA SER A 225 -0.36 -0.61 -43.17
C SER A 225 -0.01 0.24 -44.39
N SER A 226 1.10 1.01 -44.36
CA SER A 226 1.53 1.90 -45.44
C SER A 226 2.67 1.33 -46.30
N MET A 227 3.11 0.11 -46.02
CA MET A 227 4.04 -0.70 -46.85
C MET A 227 3.28 -1.82 -47.54
#